data_AF-A0A821CVC3-F1
#
_entry.id   AF-A0A821CVC3-F1
#
_cell.length_a   1.000
_cell.length_b   1.000
_cell.length_c   1.000
_cell.angle_alpha   90.00
_cell.angle_beta   90.00
_cell.angle_gamma   90.00
#
_symmetry.space_group_name_H-M   'P 1'
#
loop_
_entity.id
_entity.type
_entity.pdbx_description
1 polymer ?
#
loop_
_entity_poly.entity_id
_entity_poly.type
_entity_poly.pdbx_seq_one_letter_code
_entity_poly.pdbx_strand_id
1 'polypeptide(L)' 'IWDTAGQERFQSLGVAFYRGADCCILVYDVTSPTSFRSLDSWRDEFLIQAGPRDPENFPFV' A
#
# COMPACT_ATOMS: atom_id res chain seq x y z
N ILE A 1 -13.46 -2.49 1.43
CA ILE A 1 -12.31 -2.70 0.54
C ILE A 1 -12.10 -1.40 -0.20
N TRP A 2 -10.90 -0.83 -0.10
CA TRP A 2 -10.53 0.41 -0.78
C TRP A 2 -9.62 0.03 -1.95
N ASP A 3 -9.98 0.42 -3.17
CA ASP A 3 -9.14 0.26 -4.37
C ASP A 3 -8.51 1.62 -4.67
N THR A 4 -7.23 1.78 -4.33
CA THR A 4 -6.51 3.04 -4.55
C THR A 4 -5.90 3.06 -5.95
N ALA A 5 -6.05 4.17 -6.65
CA ALA A 5 -5.45 4.33 -7.97
C ALA A 5 -3.91 4.37 -7.85
N GLY A 6 -3.22 3.38 -8.40
CA GLY A 6 -1.75 3.28 -8.41
C GLY A 6 -1.01 4.30 -9.30
N GLN A 7 -1.62 5.45 -9.60
CA GLN A 7 -0.95 6.55 -10.32
C GLN A 7 -0.45 7.59 -9.32
N GLU A 8 0.80 8.02 -9.47
CA GLU A 8 1.48 8.99 -8.57
C GLU A 8 0.66 10.25 -8.28
N ARG A 9 -0.11 10.73 -9.26
CA ARG A 9 -1.01 11.90 -9.14
C ARG A 9 -2.11 11.77 -8.07
N PHE A 10 -2.35 10.57 -7.53
CA PHE A 10 -3.33 10.32 -6.47
C PHE A 10 -2.70 9.90 -5.14
N GLN A 11 -1.37 9.80 -5.04
CA GLN A 11 -0.68 9.40 -3.80
C GLN A 11 -0.97 10.36 -2.64
N SER A 12 -1.12 11.65 -2.90
CA SER A 12 -1.41 12.67 -1.87
C SER A 12 -2.80 12.55 -1.23
N LEU A 13 -3.72 11.77 -1.82
CA LEU A 13 -5.04 11.50 -1.26
C LEU A 13 -5.04 10.29 -0.30
N GLY A 14 -4.00 9.45 -0.30
CA GLY A 14 -3.96 8.16 0.41
C GLY A 14 -4.01 8.24 1.95
N VAL A 15 -3.45 9.30 2.54
CA VAL A 15 -3.24 9.40 4.00
C VAL A 15 -4.53 9.24 4.81
N ALA A 16 -5.65 9.80 4.35
CA ALA A 16 -6.93 9.68 5.04
C ALA A 16 -7.57 8.28 4.86
N PHE A 17 -7.28 7.58 3.76
CA PHE A 17 -7.87 6.29 3.43
C PHE A 17 -7.16 5.11 4.08
N TYR A 18 -5.87 5.25 4.42
CA TYR A 18 -5.07 4.17 5.00
C TYR A 18 -5.15 4.07 6.53
N ARG A 19 -5.45 5.17 7.21
CA ARG A 19 -5.51 5.19 8.67
C ARG A 19 -6.65 4.32 9.20
N GLY A 20 -6.31 3.39 10.10
CA GLY A 20 -7.28 2.46 10.68
C GLY A 20 -7.61 1.26 9.78
N ALA A 21 -6.85 1.03 8.71
CA ALA A 21 -6.94 -0.20 7.95
C ALA A 21 -6.53 -1.41 8.81
N ASP A 22 -7.29 -2.50 8.72
CA ASP A 22 -6.99 -3.74 9.42
C ASP A 22 -6.00 -4.64 8.66
N CYS A 23 -5.93 -4.48 7.33
CA CYS A 23 -5.02 -5.20 6.43
C CYS A 23 -4.74 -4.41 5.14
N CYS A 24 -3.67 -4.78 4.43
CA CYS A 24 -3.29 -4.21 3.14
C CYS A 24 -3.07 -5.34 2.13
N ILE A 25 -3.59 -5.17 0.90
CA ILE A 25 -3.38 -6.12 -0.19
C ILE A 25 -2.49 -5.44 -1.23
N LEU A 26 -1.38 -6.06 -1.58
CA LEU A 26 -0.43 -5.55 -2.57
C LEU A 26 -0.57 -6.34 -3.87
N VAL A 27 -0.94 -5.65 -4.94
CA VAL A 27 -1.22 -6.27 -6.24
C VAL A 27 -0.15 -5.87 -7.24
N TYR A 28 0.31 -6.84 -8.03
CA TYR A 28 1.22 -6.62 -9.15
C TYR A 28 0.76 -7.41 -10.38
N ASP A 29 1.32 -7.08 -11.53
CA ASP A 29 1.07 -7.76 -12.79
C ASP A 29 2.23 -8.73 -13.10
N VAL A 30 1.90 -10.02 -13.25
CA VAL A 30 2.87 -11.09 -13.56
C VAL A 30 3.58 -10.91 -14.91
N THR A 31 2.99 -10.13 -15.81
CA THR A 31 3.60 -9.78 -17.11
C THR A 31 4.54 -8.57 -17.02
N SER A 32 4.56 -7.87 -15.88
CA SER A 32 5.31 -6.64 -15.66
C SER A 32 6.23 -6.76 -14.42
N PRO A 33 7.51 -7.18 -14.60
CA PRO A 33 8.45 -7.32 -13.49
C PRO A 33 8.74 -6.03 -12.72
N THR A 34 8.51 -4.87 -13.33
CA THR A 34 8.61 -3.57 -12.67
C THR A 34 7.51 -3.39 -11.63
N SER A 35 6.27 -3.83 -11.91
CA SER A 35 5.17 -3.74 -10.95
C SER A 35 5.43 -4.54 -9.67
N PHE A 36 6.06 -5.71 -9.80
CA PHE A 36 6.48 -6.51 -8.63
C PHE A 36 7.54 -5.78 -7.79
N ARG A 37 8.54 -5.18 -8.44
CA ARG A 37 9.59 -4.41 -7.74
C ARG A 37 9.05 -3.17 -7.05
N SER A 38 7.95 -2.60 -7.53
CA SER A 38 7.30 -1.45 -6.89
C SER A 38 6.58 -1.81 -5.59
N LEU A 39 6.31 -3.09 -5.30
CA LEU A 39 5.56 -3.50 -4.10
C LEU A 39 6.27 -3.08 -2.80
N ASP A 40 7.60 -3.11 -2.77
CA ASP A 40 8.37 -2.67 -1.59
C ASP A 40 8.12 -1.19 -1.29
N SER A 41 8.12 -0.35 -2.33
CA SER A 41 7.80 1.07 -2.19
C SER A 41 6.36 1.30 -1.73
N TRP A 42 5.40 0.52 -2.23
CA TRP A 42 4.00 0.62 -1.82
C TRP A 42 3.79 0.19 -0.36
N ARG A 43 4.50 -0.84 0.08
CA ARG A 43 4.49 -1.30 1.47
C ARG A 43 5.00 -0.19 2.40
N ASP A 44 6.16 0.38 2.09
CA ASP A 44 6.77 1.44 2.90
C ASP A 44 5.87 2.68 2.95
N GLU A 45 5.31 3.08 1.81
CA GLU A 45 4.35 4.19 1.73
C GLU A 45 3.12 3.94 2.62
N PHE A 46 2.52 2.75 2.54
CA PHE A 46 1.38 2.38 3.37
C PHE A 46 1.72 2.46 4.87
N LEU A 47 2.85 1.89 5.29
CA LEU A 47 3.24 1.89 6.72
C LEU A 47 3.43 3.31 7.26
N ILE A 48 4.03 4.19 6.46
CA ILE A 48 4.22 5.61 6.82
C ILE A 48 2.87 6.33 6.96
N GLN A 49 1.96 6.12 6.01
CA GLN A 49 0.70 6.86 5.96
C GLN A 49 -0.38 6.29 6.91
N ALA A 50 -0.48 4.97 7.02
CA ALA A 50 -1.46 4.30 7.88
C ALA A 50 -1.09 4.38 9.36
N GLY A 51 0.22 4.38 9.66
CA GLY A 51 0.75 4.40 11.03
C GLY A 51 0.21 3.27 11.92
N PRO A 52 0.28 1.99 11.49
CA PRO A 52 -0.22 0.89 12.29
C PRO A 52 0.59 0.76 13.59
N ARG A 53 -0.06 0.30 14.66
CA ARG A 53 0.57 0.16 15.98
C ARG A 53 1.71 -0.86 16.00
N ASP A 54 1.63 -1.89 15.15
CA ASP A 54 2.62 -2.94 15.01
C ASP A 54 2.89 -3.19 13.51
N PRO A 55 3.83 -2.44 12.90
CA PRO A 55 4.15 -2.55 11.47
C PRO A 55 4.71 -3.91 11.05
N GLU A 56 5.45 -4.58 11.95
CA GLU A 56 6.12 -5.85 11.66
C GLU A 56 5.12 -7.01 11.55
N ASN A 57 4.04 -6.95 12.35
CA ASN A 57 2.98 -7.96 12.35
C ASN A 57 1.71 -7.50 11.60
N PHE A 58 1.74 -6.35 10.93
CA PHE A 58 0.59 -5.86 10.17
C PHE A 58 0.29 -6.82 9.00
N PRO A 59 -0.97 -7.24 8.79
CA PRO A 59 -1.28 -8.25 7.79
C PRO A 59 -1.24 -7.65 6.37
N PHE A 60 -0.22 -8.06 5.62
CA PHE A 60 -0.10 -7.87 4.18
C PHE A 60 -0.45 -9.16 3.43
N VAL A 61 -1.15 -9.02 2.31
CA VAL A 61 -1.53 -10.12 1.40
C VAL A 61 -1.08 -9.81 0.00
#